data_AF-A0A9W7AMC9-F1
#
_entry.id   AF-A0A9W7AMC9-F1
#
_cell.length_a   1.000
_cell.length_b   1.000
_cell.length_c   1.000
_cell.angle_alpha   90.00
_cell.angle_beta   90.00
_cell.angle_gamma   90.00
#
_symmetry.space_group_name_H-M   'P 1'
#
loop_
_entity.id
_entity.type
_entity.pdbx_description
1 polymer ?
#
loop_
_entity_poly.entity_id
_entity_poly.type
_entity_poly.pdbx_seq_one_letter_code
_entity_poly.pdbx_strand_id
1 'polypeptide(L)'
;MLYESKIYRILHGGLGIPNVRWYGVEGDYNVMVLDLLGPSLEDLFNYCGRRFQLKTVLMLADQLLGRLEYVHTKSFIHRDVKPDNFLIGLGKRQSVIHIIDFGLAKKYRDPRSHQHIPYRENKNLTGTARYASINTHIGIEQSRRDDLESLGYVLMYFIRGSLPWQGLKANTKKQKYERIMDRKMSTSTEQLCKGYATEFRSYFEYCRSLR
;
A
#
# COMPACT_ATOMS: atom_id res chain seq x y z
N MET A 1 -16.99 -8.20 2.37
CA MET A 1 -16.45 -8.97 3.51
C MET A 1 -16.13 -10.45 3.19
N LEU A 2 -17.01 -11.24 2.55
CA LEU A 2 -16.69 -12.66 2.25
C LEU A 2 -15.37 -12.89 1.48
N TYR A 3 -15.06 -12.02 0.52
CA TYR A 3 -13.81 -12.10 -0.23
C TYR A 3 -12.59 -11.85 0.66
N GLU A 4 -12.66 -10.80 1.46
CA GLU A 4 -11.58 -10.38 2.37
C GLU A 4 -11.31 -11.44 3.45
N SER A 5 -12.36 -12.02 4.06
CA SER A 5 -12.20 -13.06 5.07
C SER A 5 -11.50 -14.31 4.53
N LYS A 6 -11.77 -14.69 3.26
CA LYS A 6 -11.04 -15.77 2.58
C LYS A 6 -9.56 -15.44 2.39
N ILE A 7 -9.22 -14.19 2.09
CA ILE A 7 -7.81 -13.78 1.96
C ILE A 7 -7.11 -13.86 3.30
N TYR A 8 -7.69 -13.32 4.37
CA TYR A 8 -7.09 -13.44 5.71
C TYR A 8 -6.84 -14.90 6.10
N ARG A 9 -7.75 -15.83 5.76
CA ARG A 9 -7.53 -17.27 6.00
C ARG A 9 -6.32 -17.82 5.24
N ILE A 10 -6.05 -17.35 4.02
CA ILE A 10 -4.86 -17.74 3.24
C ILE A 10 -3.58 -17.13 3.83
N LEU A 11 -3.68 -15.90 4.34
CA LEU A 11 -2.54 -15.17 4.91
C LEU A 11 -2.26 -15.53 6.37
N HIS A 12 -3.14 -16.29 7.03
CA HIS A 12 -3.03 -16.68 8.42
C HIS A 12 -1.65 -17.31 8.75
N GLY A 13 -1.15 -17.02 9.96
CA GLY A 13 0.18 -17.41 10.43
C GLY A 13 1.32 -16.47 10.01
N GLY A 14 1.06 -15.48 9.16
CA GLY A 14 2.05 -14.47 8.77
C GLY A 14 2.36 -13.46 9.87
N LEU A 15 3.63 -13.08 10.01
CA LEU A 15 4.01 -11.98 10.90
C LEU A 15 3.35 -10.67 10.43
N GLY A 16 2.65 -10.00 11.34
CA GLY A 16 1.94 -8.75 11.03
C GLY A 16 0.63 -8.96 10.25
N ILE A 17 0.08 -10.17 10.23
CA ILE A 17 -1.28 -10.44 9.75
C ILE A 17 -2.20 -10.62 10.97
N PRO A 18 -3.27 -9.80 11.13
CA PRO A 18 -4.26 -10.00 12.17
C PRO A 18 -5.00 -11.34 12.01
N ASN A 19 -5.34 -11.98 13.13
CA ASN A 19 -6.14 -13.20 13.08
C ASN A 19 -7.62 -12.88 12.86
N VAL A 20 -8.29 -13.71 12.06
CA VAL A 20 -9.75 -13.74 11.98
C VAL A 20 -10.26 -14.63 13.10
N ARG A 21 -11.02 -14.05 14.01
CA ARG A 21 -11.66 -14.75 15.13
C ARG A 21 -12.98 -15.35 14.72
N TRP A 22 -13.75 -14.62 13.91
CA TRP A 22 -15.04 -15.06 13.40
C TRP A 22 -15.42 -14.33 12.13
N TYR A 23 -16.23 -14.97 11.28
CA TYR A 23 -16.86 -14.36 10.12
C TYR A 23 -18.23 -15.00 9.91
N GLY A 24 -19.26 -14.20 9.65
CA GLY A 24 -20.61 -14.68 9.40
C GLY A 24 -21.59 -13.56 9.04
N VAL A 25 -22.87 -13.87 9.13
CA VAL A 25 -23.97 -12.94 8.89
C VAL A 25 -24.74 -12.78 10.20
N GLU A 26 -24.98 -11.52 10.59
CA GLU A 26 -25.79 -11.15 11.75
C GLU A 26 -26.85 -10.16 11.27
N GLY A 27 -28.12 -10.59 11.24
CA GLY A 27 -29.20 -9.84 10.57
C GLY A 27 -28.88 -9.55 9.11
N ASP A 28 -28.96 -8.28 8.71
CA ASP A 28 -28.67 -7.82 7.35
C ASP A 28 -27.17 -7.53 7.11
N TYR A 29 -26.31 -7.79 8.09
CA TYR A 29 -24.90 -7.43 8.04
C TYR A 29 -23.99 -8.64 7.86
N ASN A 30 -23.02 -8.52 6.97
CA ASN A 30 -21.84 -9.38 7.01
C ASN A 30 -20.90 -8.84 8.09
N VAL A 31 -20.41 -9.70 8.97
CA VAL A 31 -19.57 -9.32 10.10
C VAL A 31 -18.29 -10.14 10.08
N MET A 32 -17.16 -9.48 10.34
CA MET A 32 -15.85 -10.10 10.48
C MET A 32 -15.19 -9.57 11.75
N VAL A 33 -14.78 -10.48 12.62
CA VAL A 33 -14.10 -10.16 13.88
C VAL A 33 -12.61 -10.44 13.71
N LEU A 34 -11.79 -9.40 13.84
CA LEU A 34 -10.33 -9.45 13.73
C LEU A 34 -9.68 -9.18 15.09
N ASP A 35 -8.39 -9.46 15.19
CA ASP A 35 -7.57 -8.94 16.29
C ASP A 35 -7.63 -7.41 16.35
N LEU A 36 -7.83 -6.88 17.56
CA LEU A 36 -7.70 -5.45 17.81
C LEU A 36 -6.22 -5.04 17.71
N LEU A 37 -5.96 -3.97 16.97
CA LEU A 37 -4.63 -3.39 16.78
C LEU A 37 -4.56 -1.97 17.37
N GLY A 38 -3.34 -1.41 17.40
CA GLY A 38 -3.12 -0.02 17.77
C GLY A 38 -3.37 0.94 16.61
N PRO A 39 -2.97 2.21 16.76
CA PRO A 39 -3.14 3.25 15.75
C PRO A 39 -2.48 2.91 14.40
N SER A 40 -3.01 3.49 13.33
CA SER A 40 -2.41 3.41 12.00
C SER A 40 -1.14 4.27 11.90
N LEU A 41 -0.33 4.04 10.88
CA LEU A 41 0.82 4.90 10.59
C LEU A 41 0.37 6.31 10.19
N GLU A 42 -0.83 6.52 9.64
CA GLU A 42 -1.37 7.87 9.41
C GLU A 42 -1.69 8.57 10.74
N ASP A 43 -2.26 7.85 11.72
CA ASP A 43 -2.56 8.41 13.05
C ASP A 43 -1.28 8.83 13.76
N LEU A 44 -0.27 7.96 13.76
CA LEU A 44 1.04 8.24 14.34
C LEU A 44 1.76 9.37 13.59
N PHE A 45 1.58 9.44 12.27
CA PHE A 45 2.14 10.51 11.45
C PHE A 45 1.54 11.87 11.82
N ASN A 46 0.21 11.94 12.00
CA ASN A 46 -0.46 13.14 12.48
C ASN A 46 -0.02 13.52 13.90
N TYR A 47 0.07 12.55 14.81
CA TYR A 47 0.56 12.75 16.17
C TYR A 47 1.97 13.37 16.20
N CYS A 48 2.86 12.92 15.31
CA CYS A 48 4.23 13.42 15.18
C CYS A 48 4.36 14.73 14.35
N GLY A 49 3.28 15.49 14.16
CA GLY A 49 3.34 16.75 13.42
C GLY A 49 3.54 16.58 11.91
N ARG A 50 3.08 15.45 11.35
CA ARG A 50 3.09 15.13 9.91
C ARG A 50 4.48 15.13 9.28
N ARG A 51 5.50 14.66 10.02
CA ARG A 51 6.82 14.37 9.47
C ARG A 51 7.54 13.34 10.35
N PHE A 52 8.03 12.26 9.76
CA PHE A 52 8.89 11.31 10.47
C PHE A 52 10.36 11.60 10.23
N GLN A 53 11.19 11.26 11.22
CA GLN A 53 12.64 11.29 11.10
C GLN A 53 13.13 10.14 10.21
N LEU A 54 14.30 10.31 9.59
CA LEU A 54 14.90 9.30 8.71
C LEU A 54 14.99 7.92 9.38
N LYS A 55 15.48 7.85 10.63
CA LYS A 55 15.57 6.59 11.39
C LYS A 55 14.23 5.86 11.46
N THR A 56 13.15 6.57 11.79
CA THR A 56 11.79 6.01 11.86
C THR A 56 11.34 5.52 10.49
N VAL A 57 11.55 6.30 9.42
CA VAL A 57 11.16 5.91 8.06
C VAL A 57 11.89 4.65 7.62
N LEU A 58 13.18 4.51 7.92
CA LEU A 58 13.97 3.32 7.57
C LEU A 58 13.53 2.08 8.36
N MET A 59 13.27 2.22 9.66
CA MET A 59 12.74 1.13 10.49
C MET A 59 11.34 0.68 10.04
N LEU A 60 10.50 1.61 9.60
CA LEU A 60 9.21 1.29 9.00
C LEU A 60 9.38 0.61 7.65
N ALA A 61 10.25 1.13 6.77
CA ALA A 61 10.49 0.58 5.44
C ALA A 61 10.84 -0.91 5.47
N ASP A 62 11.73 -1.30 6.38
CA ASP A 62 12.11 -2.70 6.61
C ASP A 62 10.90 -3.60 6.89
N GLN A 63 10.06 -3.22 7.85
CA GLN A 63 8.87 -4.01 8.19
C GLN A 63 7.81 -3.99 7.09
N LEU A 64 7.56 -2.82 6.47
CA LEU A 64 6.54 -2.65 5.43
C LEU A 64 6.86 -3.48 4.19
N LEU A 65 8.14 -3.54 3.78
CA LEU A 65 8.61 -4.42 2.72
C LEU A 65 8.33 -5.88 3.08
N GLY A 66 8.68 -6.31 4.30
CA GLY A 66 8.39 -7.67 4.76
C GLY A 66 6.90 -8.03 4.75
N ARG A 67 6.00 -7.07 5.00
CA ARG A 67 4.54 -7.31 4.89
C ARG A 67 4.09 -7.51 3.46
N LEU A 68 4.54 -6.65 2.53
CA LEU A 68 4.19 -6.78 1.12
C LEU A 68 4.79 -8.06 0.53
N GLU A 69 6.04 -8.36 0.84
CA GLU A 69 6.70 -9.60 0.44
C GLU A 69 5.88 -10.81 0.89
N TYR A 70 5.48 -10.88 2.17
CA TYR A 70 4.67 -11.99 2.66
C TYR A 70 3.35 -12.15 1.88
N VAL A 71 2.63 -11.06 1.64
CA VAL A 71 1.40 -11.08 0.82
C VAL A 71 1.69 -11.58 -0.60
N HIS A 72 2.79 -11.13 -1.21
CA HIS A 72 3.23 -11.56 -2.54
C HIS A 72 3.61 -13.04 -2.56
N THR A 73 4.27 -13.58 -1.52
CA THR A 73 4.59 -15.01 -1.46
C THR A 73 3.34 -15.89 -1.50
N LYS A 74 2.22 -15.39 -0.95
CA LYS A 74 0.89 -16.03 -0.97
C LYS A 74 0.14 -15.83 -2.28
N SER A 75 0.79 -15.32 -3.32
CA SER A 75 0.28 -15.10 -4.68
C SER A 75 -0.74 -13.97 -4.82
N PHE A 76 -0.79 -13.04 -3.85
CA PHE A 76 -1.65 -11.86 -3.88
C PHE A 76 -0.83 -10.57 -4.01
N ILE A 77 -1.45 -9.53 -4.58
CA ILE A 77 -1.03 -8.13 -4.48
C ILE A 77 -2.08 -7.37 -3.68
N HIS A 78 -1.66 -6.33 -2.95
CA HIS A 78 -2.52 -5.56 -2.04
C HIS A 78 -3.39 -4.54 -2.80
N ARG A 79 -2.80 -3.78 -3.73
CA ARG A 79 -3.43 -2.75 -4.57
C ARG A 79 -3.97 -1.50 -3.87
N ASP A 80 -3.82 -1.40 -2.55
CA ASP A 80 -4.16 -0.19 -1.77
C ASP A 80 -3.14 0.07 -0.65
N VAL A 81 -1.87 0.16 -1.02
CA VAL A 81 -0.77 0.47 -0.10
C VAL A 81 -0.87 1.95 0.30
N LYS A 82 -1.21 2.19 1.57
CA LYS A 82 -1.35 3.53 2.17
C LYS A 82 -1.10 3.48 3.67
N PRO A 83 -0.70 4.59 4.33
CA PRO A 83 -0.40 4.63 5.76
C PRO A 83 -1.54 4.12 6.66
N ASP A 84 -2.79 4.36 6.26
CA ASP A 84 -3.99 3.93 7.01
C ASP A 84 -4.12 2.41 7.12
N ASN A 85 -3.56 1.65 6.17
CA ASN A 85 -3.64 0.19 6.13
C ASN A 85 -2.47 -0.50 6.84
N PHE A 86 -1.59 0.29 7.49
CA PHE A 86 -0.51 -0.23 8.31
C PHE A 86 -0.67 0.23 9.75
N LEU A 87 -0.79 -0.71 10.69
CA LEU A 87 -1.10 -0.43 12.09
C LEU A 87 -0.01 -1.00 12.99
N ILE A 88 0.28 -0.34 14.11
CA ILE A 88 1.12 -0.95 15.15
C ILE A 88 0.32 -1.98 15.96
N GLY A 89 1.00 -2.96 16.55
CA GLY A 89 0.36 -3.88 17.49
C GLY A 89 0.05 -3.22 18.84
N LEU A 90 -0.51 -4.01 19.76
CA LEU A 90 -0.77 -3.60 21.15
C LEU A 90 0.17 -4.33 22.13
N GLY A 91 0.39 -3.72 23.30
CA GLY A 91 1.17 -4.30 24.39
C GLY A 91 2.55 -4.79 23.94
N LYS A 92 2.85 -6.07 24.16
CA LYS A 92 4.13 -6.69 23.78
C LYS A 92 4.43 -6.67 22.27
N ARG A 93 3.43 -6.42 21.41
CA ARG A 93 3.57 -6.35 19.94
C ARG A 93 3.56 -4.92 19.39
N GLN A 94 3.68 -3.89 20.23
CA GLN A 94 3.64 -2.48 19.81
C GLN A 94 4.70 -2.08 18.79
N SER A 95 5.83 -2.80 18.71
CA SER A 95 6.88 -2.58 17.71
C SER A 95 6.64 -3.31 16.38
N VAL A 96 5.59 -4.14 16.29
CA VAL A 96 5.27 -4.93 15.09
C VAL A 96 4.26 -4.16 14.25
N ILE A 97 4.63 -3.84 13.01
CA ILE A 97 3.70 -3.32 12.02
C ILE A 97 2.83 -4.47 11.49
N HIS A 98 1.54 -4.21 11.35
CA HIS A 98 0.55 -5.10 10.76
C HIS A 98 0.03 -4.47 9.47
N ILE A 99 -0.34 -5.29 8.49
CA ILE A 99 -1.03 -4.86 7.27
C ILE A 99 -2.48 -5.35 7.31
N ILE A 100 -3.42 -4.48 6.94
CA ILE A 100 -4.86 -4.74 6.97
C ILE A 100 -5.54 -4.31 5.66
N ASP A 101 -6.86 -4.51 5.58
CA ASP A 101 -7.73 -4.12 4.46
C ASP A 101 -7.34 -4.80 3.14
N PHE A 102 -7.67 -6.10 3.07
CA PHE A 102 -7.49 -6.89 1.86
C PHE A 102 -8.69 -6.82 0.91
N GLY A 103 -9.59 -5.85 1.10
CA GLY A 103 -10.80 -5.70 0.28
C GLY A 103 -10.50 -5.50 -1.21
N LEU A 104 -9.36 -4.86 -1.51
CA LEU A 104 -8.88 -4.64 -2.88
C LEU A 104 -7.79 -5.62 -3.32
N ALA A 105 -7.35 -6.55 -2.47
CA ALA A 105 -6.29 -7.48 -2.84
C ALA A 105 -6.71 -8.38 -4.02
N LYS A 106 -5.75 -8.89 -4.79
CA LYS A 106 -6.02 -9.72 -5.98
C LYS A 106 -4.91 -10.73 -6.22
N LYS A 107 -5.25 -11.92 -6.71
CA LYS A 107 -4.24 -12.91 -7.15
C LYS A 107 -3.50 -12.40 -8.39
N TYR A 108 -2.17 -12.37 -8.33
CA TYR A 108 -1.32 -11.99 -9.47
C TYR A 108 -0.70 -13.21 -10.18
N ARG A 109 -0.78 -14.39 -9.56
CA ARG A 109 -0.35 -15.65 -10.15
C ARG A 109 -1.21 -16.80 -9.63
N ASP A 110 -1.22 -17.90 -10.36
CA ASP A 110 -1.79 -19.15 -9.86
C ASP A 110 -0.96 -19.66 -8.65
N PRO A 111 -1.59 -20.07 -7.54
CA PRO A 111 -0.86 -20.51 -6.36
C PRO A 111 -0.18 -21.88 -6.51
N ARG A 112 -0.52 -22.67 -7.54
CA ARG A 112 0.06 -24.00 -7.79
C ARG A 112 1.10 -23.96 -8.92
N SER A 113 0.73 -23.44 -10.08
CA SER A 113 1.63 -23.37 -11.25
C SER A 113 2.55 -22.14 -11.23
N HIS A 114 2.26 -21.16 -10.36
CA HIS A 114 2.93 -19.86 -10.35
C HIS A 114 2.87 -19.09 -11.67
N GLN A 115 1.98 -19.48 -12.59
CA GLN A 115 1.73 -18.75 -13.83
C GLN A 115 1.20 -17.35 -13.49
N HIS A 116 1.92 -16.33 -13.95
CA HIS A 116 1.55 -14.94 -13.74
C HIS A 116 0.30 -14.57 -14.55
N ILE A 117 -0.51 -13.65 -14.03
CA ILE A 117 -1.63 -13.08 -14.79
C ILE A 117 -1.13 -12.40 -16.07
N PRO A 118 -1.91 -12.45 -17.16
CA PRO A 118 -1.53 -11.76 -18.39
C PRO A 118 -1.56 -10.25 -18.20
N TYR A 119 -0.71 -9.55 -18.96
CA TYR A 119 -0.77 -8.11 -19.10
C TYR A 119 -2.13 -7.67 -19.66
N ARG A 120 -2.70 -6.60 -19.11
CA ARG A 120 -3.96 -5.99 -19.58
C ARG A 120 -3.91 -4.49 -19.38
N GLU A 121 -4.56 -3.76 -20.27
CA GLU A 121 -4.74 -2.31 -20.21
C GLU A 121 -6.22 -1.96 -20.01
N ASN A 122 -6.57 -0.68 -20.10
CA ASN A 122 -7.94 -0.16 -19.97
C ASN A 122 -8.59 -0.49 -18.62
N LYS A 123 -7.79 -0.55 -17.55
CA LYS A 123 -8.28 -0.68 -16.18
C LYS A 123 -8.68 0.67 -15.59
N ASN A 124 -9.77 0.66 -14.83
CA ASN A 124 -10.08 1.77 -13.95
C ASN A 124 -9.08 1.81 -12.79
N LEU A 125 -8.76 3.03 -12.34
CA LEU A 125 -7.94 3.25 -11.15
C LEU A 125 -8.57 2.53 -9.95
N THR A 126 -7.80 1.64 -9.33
CA THR A 126 -8.16 0.92 -8.11
C THR A 126 -7.19 1.31 -7.01
N GLY A 127 -7.71 1.59 -5.81
CA GLY A 127 -6.91 2.05 -4.66
C GLY A 127 -6.81 3.57 -4.57
N THR A 128 -5.95 4.03 -3.66
CA THR A 128 -5.81 5.45 -3.32
C THR A 128 -4.92 6.20 -4.32
N ALA A 129 -5.49 7.10 -5.13
CA ALA A 129 -4.78 7.83 -6.20
C ALA A 129 -3.46 8.51 -5.76
N ARG A 130 -3.39 8.97 -4.51
CA ARG A 130 -2.19 9.60 -3.92
C ARG A 130 -0.98 8.66 -3.94
N TYR A 131 -1.18 7.38 -3.64
CA TYR A 131 -0.10 6.39 -3.53
C TYR A 131 -0.06 5.42 -4.70
N ALA A 132 -1.09 5.36 -5.56
CA ALA A 132 -1.10 4.49 -6.73
C ALA A 132 0.12 4.68 -7.66
N SER A 133 0.64 3.59 -8.24
CA SER A 133 1.74 3.64 -9.22
C SER A 133 1.37 4.43 -10.49
N ILE A 134 2.36 4.87 -11.26
CA ILE A 134 2.11 5.50 -12.57
C ILE A 134 1.34 4.54 -13.49
N ASN A 135 1.71 3.26 -13.54
CA ASN A 135 1.03 2.22 -14.31
C ASN A 135 -0.46 2.11 -13.96
N THR A 136 -0.79 2.22 -12.67
CA THR A 136 -2.19 2.21 -12.20
C THR A 136 -2.99 3.39 -12.74
N HIS A 137 -2.38 4.57 -12.82
CA HIS A 137 -3.02 5.77 -13.37
C HIS A 137 -3.28 5.65 -14.88
N ILE A 138 -2.36 5.07 -15.65
CA ILE A 138 -2.52 4.83 -17.10
C ILE A 138 -3.36 3.58 -17.43
N GLY A 139 -3.98 2.95 -16.43
CA GLY A 139 -4.92 1.85 -16.64
C GLY A 139 -4.27 0.50 -16.97
N ILE A 140 -3.01 0.30 -16.60
CA ILE A 140 -2.34 -1.00 -16.70
C ILE A 140 -2.73 -1.87 -15.50
N GLU A 141 -2.95 -3.17 -15.75
CA GLU A 141 -3.20 -4.17 -14.71
C GLU A 141 -2.05 -4.23 -13.71
N GLN A 142 -2.38 -4.02 -12.44
CA GLN A 142 -1.41 -4.01 -11.35
C GLN A 142 -0.76 -5.38 -11.16
N SER A 143 0.53 -5.37 -10.86
CA SER A 143 1.32 -6.51 -10.40
C SER A 143 2.14 -6.11 -9.15
N ARG A 144 3.08 -6.97 -8.73
CA ARG A 144 3.89 -6.74 -7.52
C ARG A 144 4.64 -5.41 -7.54
N ARG A 145 5.10 -4.98 -8.72
CA ARG A 145 5.84 -3.71 -8.88
C ARG A 145 5.03 -2.50 -8.45
N ASP A 146 3.71 -2.56 -8.59
CA ASP A 146 2.82 -1.44 -8.29
C ASP A 146 2.61 -1.26 -6.78
N ASP A 147 2.59 -2.35 -6.00
CA ASP A 147 2.60 -2.29 -4.53
C ASP A 147 3.93 -1.68 -4.03
N LEU A 148 5.06 -2.04 -4.65
CA LEU A 148 6.39 -1.51 -4.28
C LEU A 148 6.52 -0.02 -4.64
N GLU A 149 6.14 0.39 -5.86
CA GLU A 149 6.15 1.81 -6.21
C GLU A 149 5.24 2.63 -5.28
N SER A 150 4.07 2.07 -4.93
CA SER A 150 3.16 2.69 -3.96
C SER A 150 3.78 2.85 -2.57
N LEU A 151 4.50 1.83 -2.09
CA LEU A 151 5.27 1.92 -0.85
C LEU A 151 6.35 3.01 -0.93
N GLY A 152 7.05 3.14 -2.05
CA GLY A 152 7.99 4.25 -2.27
C GLY A 152 7.34 5.61 -2.07
N TYR A 153 6.14 5.83 -2.62
CA TYR A 153 5.40 7.08 -2.38
C TYR A 153 4.98 7.26 -0.92
N VAL A 154 4.63 6.20 -0.21
CA VAL A 154 4.34 6.24 1.23
C VAL A 154 5.58 6.64 2.05
N LEU A 155 6.75 6.07 1.75
CA LEU A 155 8.00 6.41 2.43
C LEU A 155 8.41 7.88 2.17
N MET A 156 8.29 8.33 0.92
CA MET A 156 8.51 9.74 0.59
C MET A 156 7.52 10.67 1.27
N TYR A 157 6.25 10.26 1.37
CA TYR A 157 5.24 11.02 2.09
C TYR A 157 5.61 11.20 3.56
N PHE A 158 6.06 10.15 4.24
CA PHE A 158 6.47 10.22 5.64
C PHE A 158 7.67 11.15 5.87
N ILE A 159 8.69 11.09 5.02
CA ILE A 159 9.91 11.88 5.24
C ILE A 159 9.75 13.36 4.79
N ARG A 160 8.91 13.60 3.79
CA ARG A 160 8.63 14.94 3.23
C ARG A 160 7.53 15.70 3.94
N GLY A 161 6.61 15.01 4.60
CA GLY A 161 5.38 15.58 5.14
C GLY A 161 4.22 15.68 4.13
N SER A 162 4.57 15.81 2.85
CA SER A 162 3.61 15.79 1.74
C SER A 162 4.25 15.39 0.40
N LEU A 163 3.40 14.97 -0.53
CA LEU A 163 3.74 14.65 -1.91
C LEU A 163 3.36 15.81 -2.86
N PRO A 164 4.12 16.03 -3.96
CA PRO A 164 3.91 17.15 -4.88
C PRO A 164 2.52 17.22 -5.55
N TRP A 165 1.77 16.13 -5.54
CA TRP A 165 0.43 16.00 -6.13
C TRP A 165 -0.70 16.08 -5.09
N GLN A 166 -0.43 16.56 -3.87
CA GLN A 166 -1.47 16.85 -2.87
C GLN A 166 -2.07 18.25 -3.07
N GLY A 167 -3.31 18.46 -2.61
CA GLY A 167 -3.97 19.76 -2.63
C GLY A 167 -4.41 20.27 -4.01
N LEU A 168 -4.30 19.46 -5.06
CA LEU A 168 -4.73 19.83 -6.41
C LEU A 168 -6.25 20.04 -6.45
N LYS A 169 -6.67 21.26 -6.80
CA LYS A 169 -8.08 21.61 -7.04
C LYS A 169 -8.59 20.88 -8.28
N ALA A 170 -9.85 20.46 -8.30
CA ALA A 170 -10.53 19.88 -9.46
C ALA A 170 -12.04 19.92 -9.23
N ASN A 171 -12.83 19.99 -10.30
CA ASN A 171 -14.29 20.06 -10.19
C ASN A 171 -14.92 18.67 -10.07
N THR A 172 -14.24 17.63 -10.58
CA THR A 172 -14.71 16.24 -10.51
C THR A 172 -13.61 15.30 -10.00
N LYS A 173 -14.00 14.12 -9.51
CA LYS A 173 -13.04 13.07 -9.11
C LYS A 173 -12.15 12.64 -10.27
N LYS A 174 -12.71 12.51 -11.48
CA LYS A 174 -11.96 12.15 -12.70
C LYS A 174 -10.87 13.18 -13.00
N GLN A 175 -11.22 14.46 -13.05
CA GLN A 175 -10.25 15.54 -13.23
C GLN A 175 -9.20 15.58 -12.12
N LYS A 176 -9.57 15.26 -10.89
CA LYS A 176 -8.61 15.19 -9.78
C LYS A 176 -7.58 14.09 -10.01
N TYR A 177 -8.01 12.93 -10.49
CA TYR A 177 -7.12 11.79 -10.78
C TYR A 177 -6.21 12.09 -11.96
N GLU A 178 -6.73 12.68 -13.04
CA GLU A 178 -5.94 13.16 -14.18
C GLU A 178 -4.86 14.15 -13.72
N ARG A 179 -5.21 15.16 -12.91
CA ARG A 179 -4.22 16.13 -12.38
C ARG A 179 -3.14 15.48 -11.49
N ILE A 180 -3.51 14.47 -10.70
CA ILE A 180 -2.55 13.71 -9.90
C ILE A 180 -1.61 12.91 -10.80
N MET A 181 -2.16 12.24 -11.82
CA MET A 181 -1.41 11.50 -12.83
C MET A 181 -0.40 12.41 -13.55
N ASP A 182 -0.85 13.53 -14.11
CA ASP A 182 -0.01 14.49 -14.82
C ASP A 182 1.13 14.99 -13.93
N ARG A 183 0.82 15.31 -12.67
CA ARG A 183 1.85 15.75 -11.70
C ARG A 183 2.83 14.63 -11.35
N LYS A 184 2.38 13.37 -11.24
CA LYS A 184 3.26 12.21 -11.00
C LYS A 184 4.21 11.97 -12.16
N MET A 185 3.70 12.03 -13.39
CA MET A 185 4.49 11.80 -14.60
C MET A 185 5.50 12.93 -14.86
N SER A 186 5.13 14.18 -14.56
CA SER A 186 6.02 15.34 -14.71
C SER A 186 7.04 15.51 -13.58
N THR A 187 6.86 14.84 -12.43
CA THR A 187 7.82 14.88 -11.33
C THR A 187 8.84 13.75 -11.49
N SER A 188 10.09 14.08 -11.81
CA SER A 188 11.14 13.07 -11.91
C SER A 188 11.46 12.43 -10.55
N THR A 189 12.02 11.21 -10.53
CA THR A 189 12.48 10.56 -9.28
C THR A 189 13.50 11.42 -8.56
N GLU A 190 14.39 12.07 -9.30
CA GLU A 190 15.38 13.02 -8.78
C GLU A 190 14.70 14.22 -8.10
N GLN A 191 13.69 14.83 -8.73
CA GLN A 191 12.95 15.94 -8.13
C GLN A 191 12.17 15.49 -6.87
N LEU A 192 11.55 14.31 -6.91
CA LEU A 192 10.80 13.77 -5.78
C LEU A 192 11.72 13.51 -4.58
N CYS A 193 12.92 12.98 -4.81
CA CYS A 193 13.87 12.56 -3.78
C CYS A 193 14.93 13.62 -3.44
N LYS A 194 14.90 14.80 -4.09
CA LYS A 194 15.87 15.88 -3.85
C LYS A 194 15.94 16.26 -2.38
N GLY A 195 17.15 16.28 -1.82
CA GLY A 195 17.42 16.63 -0.42
C GLY A 195 17.23 15.47 0.57
N TYR A 196 16.99 14.25 0.09
CA TYR A 196 16.91 13.04 0.90
C TYR A 196 17.99 12.04 0.48
N ALA A 197 18.17 10.97 1.27
CA ALA A 197 19.12 9.90 1.01
C ALA A 197 18.94 9.28 -0.40
N THR A 198 20.04 8.98 -1.08
CA THR A 198 20.05 8.51 -2.48
C THR A 198 19.32 7.19 -2.67
N GLU A 199 19.25 6.37 -1.63
CA GLU A 199 18.56 5.08 -1.58
C GLU A 199 17.06 5.21 -1.89
N PHE A 200 16.41 6.33 -1.52
CA PHE A 200 15.03 6.58 -1.92
C PHE A 200 14.87 6.69 -3.44
N ARG A 201 15.83 7.34 -4.11
CA ARG A 201 15.85 7.44 -5.57
C ARG A 201 16.12 6.06 -6.19
N SER A 202 17.15 5.35 -5.71
CA SER A 202 17.48 4.00 -6.18
C SER A 202 16.31 3.04 -6.03
N TYR A 203 15.53 3.15 -4.95
CA TYR A 203 14.31 2.36 -4.75
C TYR A 203 13.28 2.57 -5.86
N PHE A 204 12.98 3.82 -6.24
CA PHE A 204 12.04 4.10 -7.34
C PHE A 204 12.57 3.65 -8.69
N GLU A 205 13.86 3.86 -8.95
CA GLU A 205 14.50 3.41 -10.20
C GLU A 205 14.41 1.89 -10.33
N TYR A 206 14.66 1.14 -9.25
CA TYR A 206 14.44 -0.29 -9.20
C TYR A 206 12.97 -0.65 -9.49
N CYS A 207 12.01 -0.10 -8.74
CA CYS A 207 10.60 -0.43 -8.90
C CYS A 207 10.08 -0.17 -10.32
N ARG A 208 10.48 0.95 -10.92
CA ARG A 208 10.08 1.35 -12.28
C ARG A 208 10.77 0.54 -13.39
N SER A 209 11.89 -0.13 -13.08
CA SER A 209 12.58 -1.04 -14.01
C SER A 209 11.94 -2.43 -14.10
N LEU A 210 11.09 -2.81 -13.14
CA LEU A 210 10.46 -4.13 -13.08
C LEU A 210 9.43 -4.33 -14.22
N ARG A 211 9.55 -5.46 -14.91
CA ARG A 211 8.68 -5.85 -16.04
C ARG A 211 7.52 -6.74 -15.61
#